data_AF-A0A497S4D3-F1
#
_entry.id   AF-A0A497S4D3-F1
#
_cell.length_a   1.000
_cell.length_b   1.000
_cell.length_c   1.000
_cell.angle_alpha   90.00
_cell.angle_beta   90.00
_cell.angle_gamma   90.00
#
_symmetry.space_group_name_H-M   'P 1'
#
loop_
_entity.id
_entity.type
_entity.pdbx_description
1 polymer ?
#
loop_
_entity_poly.entity_id
_entity_poly.type
_entity_poly.pdbx_seq_one_letter_code
_entity_poly.pdbx_strand_id
1 'polypeptide(L)' 'TRRIEKFCSKNEIPILGRIPYDENVVRAMIKLKSIVEFPSSKVGEEIKRIWMKLKLLAQNEDLHPI' A
#
# COMPACT_ATOMS: atom_id res chain seq x y z
N THR A 1 -11.37 -10.49 -2.36
CA THR A 1 -10.81 -9.49 -3.30
C THR A 1 -11.79 -9.01 -4.35
N ARG A 2 -12.39 -9.88 -5.19
CA ARG A 2 -13.24 -9.48 -6.33
C ARG A 2 -14.41 -8.51 -6.04
N ARG A 3 -15.07 -8.62 -4.88
CA ARG A 3 -16.18 -7.71 -4.50
C ARG A 3 -15.71 -6.27 -4.32
N ILE A 4 -14.55 -6.09 -3.68
CA ILE A 4 -13.93 -4.77 -3.44
C ILE A 4 -13.50 -4.17 -4.77
N GLU A 5 -12.85 -4.95 -5.63
CA GLU A 5 -12.37 -4.48 -6.94
C GLU A 5 -13.53 -4.02 -7.84
N LYS A 6 -14.63 -4.78 -7.87
CA LYS A 6 -15.84 -4.37 -8.59
C LYS A 6 -16.44 -3.09 -8.04
N PHE A 7 -16.46 -2.92 -6.70
CA PHE A 7 -16.94 -1.69 -6.08
C PHE A 7 -16.06 -0.50 -6.48
N CYS A 8 -14.73 -0.62 -6.35
CA CYS A 8 -13.80 0.45 -6.72
C CYS A 8 -13.93 0.82 -8.19
N SER A 9 -13.99 -0.18 -9.09
CA SER A 9 -14.17 0.06 -10.53
C SER A 9 -15.48 0.77 -10.86
N LYS A 10 -16.59 0.44 -10.17
CA LYS A 10 -17.89 1.11 -10.38
C LYS A 10 -17.92 2.56 -9.89
N ASN A 11 -17.07 2.92 -8.93
CA ASN A 11 -17.01 4.25 -8.34
C ASN A 11 -15.77 5.03 -8.80
N GLU A 12 -15.07 4.56 -9.84
CA GLU A 12 -13.86 5.21 -10.38
C GLU A 12 -12.74 5.40 -9.34
N ILE A 13 -12.70 4.53 -8.32
CA ILE A 13 -11.68 4.58 -7.27
C ILE A 13 -10.45 3.78 -7.73
N PRO A 14 -9.26 4.40 -7.90
CA PRO A 14 -8.07 3.71 -8.33
C PRO A 14 -7.53 2.77 -7.24
N ILE A 15 -7.20 1.54 -7.62
CA ILE A 15 -6.59 0.55 -6.71
C ILE A 15 -5.07 0.64 -6.84
N LEU A 16 -4.40 1.09 -5.79
CA LEU A 16 -2.94 1.30 -5.81
C LEU A 16 -2.13 0.01 -5.65
N GLY A 17 -2.69 -1.03 -5.03
CA GLY A 17 -2.01 -2.31 -4.84
C GLY A 17 -2.83 -3.33 -4.06
N ARG A 18 -2.23 -4.50 -3.82
CA ARG A 18 -2.88 -5.60 -3.08
C ARG A 18 -1.92 -6.16 -2.05
N ILE A 19 -2.29 -6.05 -0.78
CA ILE A 19 -1.51 -6.59 0.32
C ILE A 19 -2.10 -7.95 0.71
N PRO A 20 -1.46 -9.09 0.35
CA PRO A 20 -1.89 -10.40 0.80
C PRO A 20 -1.64 -10.56 2.32
N TYR A 21 -2.30 -11.53 2.94
CA TYR A 21 -1.94 -11.95 4.29
C TYR A 21 -0.50 -12.50 4.30
N ASP A 22 0.29 -12.05 5.27
CA ASP A 22 1.68 -12.45 5.47
C ASP A 22 2.00 -12.44 6.97
N GLU A 23 2.40 -13.58 7.53
CA GLU A 23 2.78 -13.71 8.94
C GLU A 23 3.94 -12.79 9.33
N ASN A 24 4.78 -12.39 8.36
CA ASN A 24 5.89 -11.51 8.63
C ASN A 24 5.43 -10.14 9.12
N VAL A 25 4.21 -9.70 8.79
CA VAL A 25 3.61 -8.47 9.34
C VAL A 25 3.48 -8.58 10.86
N VAL A 26 2.96 -9.72 11.34
CA VAL A 26 2.81 -9.97 12.78
C VAL A 26 4.17 -10.11 13.45
N ARG A 27 5.12 -10.82 12.82
CA ARG A 27 6.49 -10.97 13.34
C ARG A 27 7.23 -9.62 13.43
N ALA A 28 7.03 -8.73 12.46
CA ALA A 28 7.58 -7.37 12.49
C ALA A 28 6.98 -6.56 13.64
N MET A 29 5.65 -6.64 13.83
CA MET A 29 4.95 -5.99 14.94
C MET A 29 5.46 -6.45 16.31
N ILE A 30 5.64 -7.77 16.52
CA ILE A 30 6.19 -8.31 17.78
C ILE A 30 7.61 -7.76 18.05
N LYS A 31 8.38 -7.51 17.00
CA LYS A 31 9.74 -6.94 17.08
C LYS A 31 9.76 -5.41 17.13
N LEU A 32 8.59 -4.75 17.19
CA LEU A 32 8.43 -3.30 17.13
C LEU A 32 9.09 -2.67 15.89
N LYS A 33 9.00 -3.37 14.76
CA LYS A 33 9.51 -2.92 13.46
C LYS A 33 8.37 -2.78 12.46
N SER A 34 8.52 -1.84 11.53
CA SER A 34 7.65 -1.79 10.37
C SER A 34 7.99 -2.93 9.40
N ILE A 35 6.97 -3.47 8.73
CA ILE A 35 7.16 -4.54 7.74
C ILE A 35 8.04 -4.11 6.57
N VAL A 36 8.13 -2.81 6.27
CA VAL A 36 8.98 -2.26 5.21
C VAL A 36 10.49 -2.35 5.52
N GLU A 37 10.83 -2.53 6.80
CA GLU A 37 12.19 -2.71 7.32
C GLU A 37 12.59 -4.19 7.40
N PHE A 38 11.65 -5.11 7.17
CA PHE A 38 11.91 -6.54 7.23
C PHE A 38 12.54 -7.01 5.91
N PRO A 39 13.75 -7.60 5.92
CA PRO A 39 14.40 -8.07 4.70
C PRO A 39 13.54 -9.15 4.03
N SER A 40 13.41 -9.06 2.70
CA SER A 40 12.69 -10.03 1.86
C SER A 40 11.17 -10.16 2.09
N SER A 41 10.51 -9.20 2.75
CA SER A 41 9.04 -9.20 2.84
C SER A 41 8.41 -8.74 1.52
N LYS A 42 7.69 -9.65 0.85
CA LYS A 42 6.86 -9.33 -0.32
C LYS A 42 5.82 -8.26 -0.01
N VAL A 43 5.25 -8.28 1.20
CA VAL A 43 4.33 -7.24 1.69
C VAL A 43 5.03 -5.90 1.87
N GLY A 44 6.25 -5.90 2.44
CA GLY A 44 7.06 -4.69 2.56
C GLY A 44 7.37 -4.05 1.20
N GLU A 45 7.70 -4.86 0.19
CA GLU A 45 7.90 -4.38 -1.18
C GLU A 45 6.62 -3.82 -1.82
N GLU A 46 5.48 -4.49 -1.63
CA GLU A 46 4.20 -4.01 -2.17
C GLU A 46 3.76 -2.69 -1.53
N ILE A 47 3.95 -2.52 -0.22
CA ILE A 47 3.68 -1.26 0.48
C ILE A 47 4.55 -0.13 -0.09
N LYS A 48 5.84 -0.39 -0.37
CA LYS A 48 6.73 0.57 -1.04
C LYS A 48 6.22 0.94 -2.43
N ARG A 49 5.73 -0.03 -3.21
CA ARG A 49 5.11 0.22 -4.53
C ARG A 49 3.85 1.07 -4.44
N ILE A 50 2.97 0.77 -3.49
CA ILE A 50 1.76 1.56 -3.20
C ILE A 50 2.14 3.01 -2.86
N TRP A 51 3.13 3.20 -1.99
CA TRP A 51 3.61 4.53 -1.60
C TRP A 51 4.16 5.32 -2.79
N MET A 52 4.92 4.70 -3.69
CA MET A 52 5.41 5.36 -4.91
C MET A 52 4.27 5.81 -5.82
N LYS A 53 3.26 4.97 -6.03
CA LYS A 53 2.07 5.34 -6.81
C LYS A 53 1.28 6.48 -6.15
N LEU A 54 1.13 6.43 -4.83
CA LEU A 54 0.45 7.48 -4.07
C LEU A 54 1.19 8.83 -4.22
N LYS A 55 2.51 8.84 -4.08
CA LYS A 55 3.33 10.05 -4.31
C LYS A 55 3.16 10.59 -5.72
N LEU A 56 3.15 9.73 -6.73
CA LEU A 56 2.93 10.15 -8.12
C LEU A 56 1.56 10.81 -8.30
N LEU A 57 0.50 10.23 -7.71
CA LEU A 57 -0.84 10.82 -7.77
C LEU A 57 -0.91 12.16 -7.03
N ALA A 58 -0.33 12.24 -5.83
CA ALA A 58 -0.33 13.44 -5.00
C ALA A 58 0.52 14.59 -5.60
N GLN A 59 1.52 14.28 -6.44
CA GLN A 59 2.32 15.29 -7.16
C GLN A 59 1.62 15.84 -8.40
N ASN A 60 0.56 15.19 -8.89
CA ASN A 60 -0.23 15.67 -10.02
C ASN A 60 -1.38 16.59 -9.58
N GLU A 61 -1.58 16.75 -8.27
CA GLU A 61 -2.47 17.75 -7.70
C GLU A 61 -1.58 18.81 -7.02
N ASP A 62 -1.48 20.00 -7.62
CA ASP A 62 -0.86 21.18 -7.02
C ASP A 62 -1.54 21.51 -5.68
N LEU A 63 -1.05 20.88 -4.61
CA LEU A 63 -1.48 21.17 -3.25
C LEU A 63 -0.75 22.42 -2.75
N HIS A 64 -1.54 23.50 -2.75
CA HIS A 64 -1.37 24.74 -2.01
C HIS A 64 -0.52 24.55 -0.74
N PRO A 65 0.56 25.35 -0.55
CA PRO A 65 1.39 25.25 0.65
C PRO A 65 0.58 25.61 1.90
N ILE A 66 0.76 24.79 2.93
CA ILE A 66 0.29 25.00 4.31
C ILE A 66 1.05 26.18 4.91
#